data_AF-A0A383BGR0-F1
#
_entry.id   AF-A0A383BGR0-F1
#
_cell.length_a   1.000
_cell.length_b   1.000
_cell.length_c   1.000
_cell.angle_alpha   90.00
_cell.angle_beta   90.00
_cell.angle_gamma   90.00
#
_symmetry.space_group_name_H-M   'P 1'
#
loop_
_entity.id
_entity.type
_entity.pdbx_description
1 polymer ?
#
loop_
_entity_poly.entity_id
_entity_poly.type
_entity_poly.pdbx_seq_one_letter_code
_entity_poly.pdbx_strand_id
1 'polypeptide(L)'
;VRVTTPVLAKQQLFEASGHLPHYADSMYPPMEMDDGTYYLKAMNCPMHHLIYRNKKRSYRDLPMRIAEYGTVYRNELSGTLAGLLRVRMLSMNDAHIYCTLEQVAQEFADNIRMVQDYYAAFGFENYHFQLSLWDPEAPDKYIDQPENWAATENHLRQILDGLGVPYVETVGEAAFYGPKVDIQFTTLLGREESMSTIQLDFAAKERFTLTYKDETGAENGEVFVIHRAPLSTHERFVAFLTEHWA
;
A
#
# COMPACT_ATOMS: atom_id res chain seq x y z
N VAL A 1 5.98 -2.80 -14.95
CA VAL A 1 6.80 -1.68 -15.49
C VAL A 1 7.50 -1.01 -14.34
N ARG A 2 8.82 -0.78 -14.46
CA ARG A 2 9.59 -0.01 -13.47
C ARG A 2 9.55 1.47 -13.84
N VAL A 3 9.34 2.34 -12.86
CA VAL A 3 9.24 3.79 -13.05
C VAL A 3 10.07 4.52 -12.00
N THR A 4 10.21 5.84 -12.16
CA THR A 4 10.73 6.76 -11.15
C THR A 4 9.87 8.01 -11.21
N THR A 5 9.40 8.48 -10.07
CA THR A 5 8.49 9.62 -9.95
C THR A 5 9.12 10.72 -9.10
N PRO A 6 8.80 12.01 -9.36
CA PRO A 6 9.29 13.10 -8.53
C PRO A 6 8.99 12.90 -7.04
N VAL A 7 9.81 13.48 -6.18
CA VAL A 7 9.60 13.44 -4.71
C VAL A 7 8.67 14.55 -4.21
N LEU A 8 8.31 15.48 -5.09
CA LEU A 8 7.47 16.64 -4.82
C LEU A 8 6.27 16.64 -5.77
N ALA A 9 5.12 17.09 -5.28
CA ALA A 9 3.98 17.42 -6.12
C ALA A 9 3.20 18.59 -5.50
N LYS A 10 2.35 19.23 -6.32
CA LYS A 10 1.47 20.29 -5.84
C LYS A 10 0.41 19.73 -4.90
N GLN A 11 -0.04 20.56 -3.97
CA GLN A 11 -1.09 20.28 -2.98
C GLN A 11 -2.30 19.52 -3.57
N GLN A 12 -2.78 19.91 -4.75
CA GLN A 12 -3.98 19.35 -5.37
C GLN A 12 -3.87 17.83 -5.62
N LEU A 13 -2.66 17.31 -5.87
CA LEU A 13 -2.47 15.87 -6.03
C LEU A 13 -2.74 15.12 -4.72
N PHE A 14 -2.25 15.66 -3.60
CA PHE A 14 -2.40 15.04 -2.31
C PHE A 14 -3.80 15.24 -1.71
N GLU A 15 -4.49 16.33 -2.06
CA GLU A 15 -5.92 16.50 -1.78
C GLU A 15 -6.76 15.48 -2.55
N ALA A 16 -6.56 15.37 -3.87
CA ALA A 16 -7.31 14.43 -4.71
C ALA A 16 -7.12 12.97 -4.26
N SER A 17 -5.89 12.62 -3.87
CA SER A 17 -5.60 11.28 -3.32
C SER A 17 -6.13 11.04 -1.91
N GLY A 18 -6.54 12.09 -1.19
CA GLY A 18 -6.94 12.08 0.22
C GLY A 18 -5.78 11.98 1.23
N HIS A 19 -4.52 12.01 0.79
CA HIS A 19 -3.38 12.02 1.71
C HIS A 19 -3.32 13.29 2.56
N LEU A 20 -3.67 14.46 2.01
CA LEU A 20 -3.74 15.66 2.86
C LEU A 20 -4.90 15.58 3.87
N PRO A 21 -6.15 15.29 3.47
CA PRO A 21 -7.27 15.13 4.41
C PRO A 21 -7.03 14.14 5.56
N HIS A 22 -6.37 13.00 5.31
CA HIS A 22 -6.26 11.92 6.29
C HIS A 22 -4.84 11.72 6.86
N TYR A 23 -3.81 12.32 6.25
CA TYR A 23 -2.40 12.02 6.56
C TYR A 23 -1.52 13.28 6.69
N ALA A 24 -2.10 14.49 6.65
CA ALA A 24 -1.35 15.75 6.71
C ALA A 24 -0.41 15.85 7.93
N ASP A 25 -0.83 15.40 9.10
CA ASP A 25 -0.02 15.47 10.33
C ASP A 25 1.27 14.64 10.25
N SER A 26 1.29 13.63 9.38
CA SER A 26 2.45 12.77 9.11
C SER A 26 3.24 13.20 7.88
N MET A 27 2.80 14.24 7.16
CA MET A 27 3.50 14.81 6.02
C MET A 27 4.46 15.93 6.47
N TYR A 28 5.50 16.17 5.68
CA TYR A 28 6.35 17.35 5.88
C TYR A 28 5.55 18.64 5.62
N PRO A 29 5.90 19.75 6.29
CA PRO A 29 5.24 21.03 6.05
C PRO A 29 5.23 21.45 4.58
N PRO A 30 4.21 22.22 4.14
CA PRO A 30 4.16 22.74 2.78
C PRO A 30 5.37 23.63 2.47
N MET A 31 5.78 23.61 1.20
CA MET A 31 6.72 24.57 0.60
C MET A 31 5.94 25.51 -0.31
N GLU A 32 5.88 26.78 0.07
CA GLU A 32 5.26 27.83 -0.74
C GLU A 32 6.21 28.30 -1.84
N MET A 33 5.78 28.14 -3.09
CA MET A 33 6.48 28.58 -4.29
C MET A 33 5.65 29.66 -5.01
N ASP A 34 6.23 30.31 -6.01
CA ASP A 34 5.55 31.33 -6.82
C ASP A 34 4.35 30.78 -7.61
N ASP A 35 4.37 29.49 -7.96
CA ASP A 35 3.36 28.82 -8.77
C ASP A 35 2.46 27.84 -7.98
N GLY A 36 2.55 27.86 -6.64
CA GLY A 36 1.67 27.13 -5.73
C GLY A 36 2.39 26.45 -4.56
N THR A 37 1.61 25.70 -3.79
CA THR A 37 2.08 24.98 -2.60
C THR A 37 2.48 23.55 -2.94
N TYR A 38 3.68 23.14 -2.54
CA TYR A 38 4.23 21.80 -2.78
C TYR A 38 4.41 21.03 -1.49
N TYR A 39 4.30 19.71 -1.59
CA TYR A 39 4.59 18.78 -0.50
C TYR A 39 5.58 17.71 -0.95
N LEU A 40 6.41 17.26 -0.01
CA LEU A 40 7.13 15.99 -0.17
C LEU A 40 6.12 14.85 -0.12
N LYS A 41 6.24 13.89 -1.05
CA LYS A 41 5.38 12.72 -1.07
C LYS A 41 5.63 11.85 0.17
N ALA A 42 4.57 11.49 0.89
CA ALA A 42 4.63 10.52 1.98
C ALA A 42 4.41 9.07 1.51
N MET A 43 3.87 8.89 0.30
CA MET A 43 3.60 7.62 -0.37
C MET A 43 3.74 7.79 -1.89
N ASN A 44 4.01 6.72 -2.63
CA ASN A 44 4.15 6.77 -4.09
C ASN A 44 2.81 6.69 -4.85
N CYS A 45 1.73 6.20 -4.22
CA CYS A 45 0.43 5.97 -4.86
C CYS A 45 -0.05 7.10 -5.77
N PRO A 46 -0.12 8.37 -5.31
CA PRO A 46 -0.66 9.45 -6.12
C PRO A 46 0.05 9.59 -7.47
N MET A 47 1.38 9.40 -7.47
CA MET A 47 2.20 9.49 -8.67
C MET A 47 1.96 8.30 -9.60
N HIS A 48 1.82 7.09 -9.06
CA HIS A 48 1.53 5.90 -9.85
C HIS A 48 0.15 5.96 -10.50
N HIS A 49 -0.87 6.50 -9.82
CA HIS A 49 -2.20 6.69 -10.40
C HIS A 49 -2.15 7.65 -11.61
N LEU A 50 -1.34 8.71 -11.55
CA LEU A 50 -1.10 9.60 -12.70
C LEU A 50 -0.46 8.85 -13.87
N ILE A 51 0.52 7.98 -13.62
CA ILE A 51 1.17 7.16 -14.67
C ILE A 51 0.16 6.19 -15.29
N TYR A 52 -0.68 5.54 -14.49
CA TYR A 52 -1.73 4.67 -14.99
C TYR A 52 -2.63 5.45 -15.96
N ARG A 53 -3.14 6.62 -15.52
CA ARG A 53 -4.07 7.50 -16.24
C ARG A 53 -3.47 8.14 -17.50
N ASN A 54 -2.15 8.22 -17.61
CA ASN A 54 -1.46 8.86 -18.74
C ASN A 54 -1.78 8.23 -20.11
N LYS A 55 -2.28 6.99 -20.15
CA LYS A 55 -2.68 6.31 -21.38
C LYS A 55 -3.96 5.52 -21.16
N LYS A 56 -4.88 5.54 -22.14
CA LYS A 56 -6.06 4.67 -22.16
C LYS A 56 -5.62 3.20 -22.15
N ARG A 57 -6.29 2.38 -21.34
CA ARG A 57 -6.00 0.94 -21.15
C ARG A 57 -7.11 0.08 -21.72
N SER A 58 -6.78 -1.10 -22.21
CA SER A 58 -7.72 -2.19 -22.48
C SER A 58 -7.70 -3.17 -21.31
N TYR A 59 -8.77 -3.95 -21.14
CA TYR A 59 -8.81 -5.07 -20.21
C TYR A 59 -7.64 -6.06 -20.44
N ARG A 60 -7.15 -6.17 -21.69
CA ARG A 60 -5.98 -6.98 -22.06
C ARG A 60 -4.65 -6.44 -21.54
N ASP A 61 -4.59 -5.16 -21.18
CA ASP A 61 -3.41 -4.55 -20.56
C ASP A 61 -3.36 -4.84 -19.04
N LEU A 62 -4.46 -5.36 -18.46
CA LEU A 62 -4.56 -5.70 -17.05
C LEU A 62 -4.27 -7.20 -16.83
N PRO A 63 -3.56 -7.58 -15.75
CA PRO A 63 -3.12 -6.73 -14.64
C PRO A 63 -1.86 -5.91 -14.97
N MET A 64 -1.91 -4.60 -14.71
CA MET A 64 -0.78 -3.69 -14.92
C MET A 64 -0.07 -3.44 -13.59
N ARG A 65 1.22 -3.79 -13.52
CA ARG A 65 2.03 -3.63 -12.30
C ARG A 65 3.00 -2.46 -12.46
N ILE A 66 2.79 -1.36 -11.75
CA ILE A 66 3.73 -0.22 -11.70
C ILE A 66 4.59 -0.37 -10.46
N ALA A 67 5.90 -0.51 -10.62
CA ALA A 67 6.83 -0.68 -9.52
C ALA A 67 7.86 0.46 -9.50
N GLU A 68 8.17 0.95 -8.31
CA GLU A 68 9.17 1.98 -8.08
C GLU A 68 9.95 1.63 -6.81
N TYR A 69 11.27 1.70 -6.87
CA TYR A 69 12.07 1.78 -5.66
C TYR A 69 12.04 3.23 -5.16
N GLY A 70 10.92 3.61 -4.55
CA GLY A 70 10.51 4.99 -4.40
C GLY A 70 10.90 5.57 -3.04
N THR A 71 11.55 6.72 -3.06
CA THR A 71 11.87 7.48 -1.84
C THR A 71 10.69 8.36 -1.44
N VAL A 72 10.24 8.22 -0.20
CA VAL A 72 9.15 8.99 0.41
C VAL A 72 9.59 9.59 1.74
N TYR A 73 8.82 10.55 2.25
CA TYR A 73 9.16 11.31 3.45
C TYR A 73 7.98 11.36 4.41
N ARG A 74 8.21 10.97 5.67
CA ARG A 74 7.23 11.04 6.76
C ARG A 74 7.78 11.91 7.88
N ASN A 75 6.98 12.87 8.33
CA ASN A 75 7.35 13.78 9.41
C ASN A 75 7.15 13.13 10.78
N GLU A 76 7.87 12.02 11.00
CA GLU A 76 7.83 11.29 12.26
C GLU A 76 8.24 12.17 13.44
N LEU A 77 7.55 11.99 14.57
CA LEU A 77 7.86 12.68 15.82
C LEU A 77 9.32 12.41 16.22
N SER A 78 10.04 13.44 16.65
CA SER A 78 11.47 13.31 16.95
C SER A 78 11.77 12.24 18.02
N GLY A 79 10.87 12.10 19.00
CA GLY A 79 11.00 11.10 20.08
C GLY A 79 10.73 9.65 19.66
N THR A 80 10.24 9.40 18.45
CA THR A 80 9.96 8.05 17.95
C THR A 80 11.02 7.54 16.98
N LEU A 81 11.97 8.38 16.56
CA LEU A 81 13.05 7.98 15.66
C LEU A 81 13.95 6.94 16.33
N ALA A 82 14.30 5.89 15.57
CA ALA A 82 15.04 4.76 16.11
C ALA A 82 15.92 4.12 15.02
N GLY A 83 17.22 4.44 15.03
CA GLY A 83 18.22 3.86 14.13
C GLY A 83 17.74 3.80 12.67
N LEU A 84 17.67 2.60 12.11
CA LEU A 84 17.10 2.33 10.78
C LEU A 84 15.64 1.84 10.81
N LEU A 85 15.10 1.51 11.99
CA LEU A 85 13.73 0.97 12.15
C LEU A 85 12.66 2.04 11.92
N ARG A 86 12.93 3.27 12.37
CA ARG A 86 12.01 4.41 12.24
C ARG A 86 12.77 5.68 11.88
N VAL A 87 12.64 6.09 10.62
CA VAL A 87 13.34 7.20 9.99
C VAL A 87 12.35 8.09 9.24
N ARG A 88 12.78 9.31 8.86
CA ARG A 88 11.93 10.27 8.14
C ARG A 88 11.99 10.16 6.62
N MET A 89 13.09 9.65 6.08
CA MET A 89 13.26 9.38 4.65
C MET A 89 13.30 7.86 4.48
N LEU A 90 12.42 7.35 3.62
CA LEU A 90 12.14 5.93 3.49
C LEU A 90 12.25 5.55 2.02
N SER A 91 12.99 4.50 1.70
CA SER A 91 13.08 3.98 0.34
C SER A 91 12.33 2.65 0.24
N MET A 92 11.23 2.60 -0.51
CA MET A 92 10.35 1.42 -0.53
C MET A 92 10.44 0.68 -1.85
N ASN A 93 10.50 -0.65 -1.82
CA ASN A 93 10.26 -1.49 -3.01
C ASN A 93 8.76 -1.58 -3.29
N ASP A 94 8.20 -0.43 -3.64
CA ASP A 94 6.76 -0.22 -3.73
C ASP A 94 6.24 -0.63 -5.10
N ALA A 95 5.03 -1.18 -5.14
CA ALA A 95 4.31 -1.34 -6.39
C ALA A 95 2.80 -1.22 -6.20
N HIS A 96 2.17 -0.78 -7.27
CA HIS A 96 0.75 -0.58 -7.39
C HIS A 96 0.27 -1.39 -8.59
N ILE A 97 -0.58 -2.37 -8.33
CA ILE A 97 -1.10 -3.30 -9.32
C ILE A 97 -2.54 -2.92 -9.62
N TYR A 98 -2.80 -2.57 -10.87
CA TYR A 98 -4.11 -2.22 -11.38
C TYR A 98 -4.69 -3.45 -12.05
N CYS A 99 -5.85 -3.91 -11.59
CA CYS A 99 -6.45 -5.17 -12.03
C CYS A 99 -7.99 -5.10 -12.02
N THR A 100 -8.62 -6.04 -12.73
CA THR A 100 -10.07 -6.23 -12.65
C THR A 100 -10.44 -7.04 -11.40
N LEU A 101 -11.72 -7.02 -10.99
CA LEU A 101 -12.19 -7.79 -9.83
C LEU A 101 -11.81 -9.28 -9.92
N GLU A 102 -11.99 -9.89 -11.09
CA GLU A 102 -11.67 -11.31 -11.34
C GLU A 102 -10.18 -11.63 -11.17
N GLN A 103 -9.30 -10.64 -11.35
CA GLN A 103 -7.85 -10.77 -11.24
C GLN A 103 -7.35 -10.54 -9.81
N VAL A 104 -8.13 -9.89 -8.94
CA VAL A 104 -7.71 -9.53 -7.57
C VAL A 104 -7.22 -10.74 -6.80
N ALA A 105 -7.99 -11.83 -6.81
CA ALA A 105 -7.65 -13.04 -6.04
C ALA A 105 -6.29 -13.63 -6.43
N GLN A 106 -6.03 -13.75 -7.73
CA GLN A 106 -4.77 -14.30 -8.24
C GLN A 106 -3.60 -13.34 -7.96
N GLU A 107 -3.77 -12.04 -8.20
CA GLU A 107 -2.71 -11.05 -7.93
C GLU A 107 -2.36 -10.99 -6.44
N PHE A 108 -3.36 -11.02 -5.56
CA PHE A 108 -3.13 -10.99 -4.12
C PHE A 108 -2.40 -12.25 -3.66
N ALA A 109 -2.82 -13.43 -4.15
CA ALA A 109 -2.15 -14.70 -3.91
C ALA A 109 -0.69 -14.71 -4.37
N ASP A 110 -0.41 -14.18 -5.55
CA ASP A 110 0.96 -14.11 -6.08
C ASP A 110 1.84 -13.17 -5.26
N ASN A 111 1.28 -12.09 -4.69
CA ASN A 111 2.02 -11.22 -3.77
C ASN A 111 2.30 -11.91 -2.42
N ILE A 112 1.36 -12.69 -1.89
CA ILE A 112 1.58 -13.48 -0.67
C ILE A 112 2.70 -14.49 -0.89
N ARG A 113 2.66 -15.26 -1.99
CA ARG A 113 3.72 -16.21 -2.37
C ARG A 113 5.07 -15.51 -2.52
N MET A 114 5.10 -14.36 -3.19
CA MET A 114 6.32 -13.57 -3.34
C MET A 114 6.92 -13.15 -1.99
N VAL A 115 6.09 -12.76 -1.02
CA VAL A 115 6.57 -12.45 0.34
C VAL A 115 7.14 -13.70 1.02
N GLN A 116 6.44 -14.83 0.94
CA GLN A 116 6.92 -16.11 1.49
C GLN A 116 8.26 -16.52 0.87
N ASP A 117 8.40 -16.43 -0.46
CA ASP A 117 9.63 -16.76 -1.19
C ASP A 117 10.80 -15.87 -0.74
N TYR A 118 10.56 -14.56 -0.60
CA TYR A 118 11.58 -13.65 -0.07
C TYR A 118 11.98 -14.01 1.36
N TYR A 119 10.99 -14.24 2.24
CA TYR A 119 11.27 -14.50 3.65
C TYR A 119 12.02 -15.81 3.82
N ALA A 120 11.65 -16.85 3.07
CA ALA A 120 12.41 -18.10 2.98
C ALA A 120 13.84 -17.87 2.49
N ALA A 121 14.04 -17.05 1.45
CA ALA A 121 15.37 -16.74 0.92
C ALA A 121 16.27 -15.98 1.92
N PHE A 122 15.68 -15.18 2.81
CA PHE A 122 16.41 -14.45 3.87
C PHE A 122 16.49 -15.20 5.21
N GLY A 123 15.90 -16.40 5.32
CA GLY A 123 15.89 -17.21 6.54
C GLY A 123 14.89 -16.75 7.61
N PHE A 124 13.91 -15.92 7.24
CA PHE A 124 12.90 -15.43 8.17
C PHE A 124 11.80 -16.47 8.39
N GLU A 125 11.81 -17.09 9.57
CA GLU A 125 10.79 -18.08 9.99
C GLU A 125 9.79 -17.52 11.00
N ASN A 126 10.14 -16.44 11.72
CA ASN A 126 9.35 -15.92 12.83
C ASN A 126 8.40 -14.79 12.41
N TYR A 127 7.45 -15.13 11.54
CA TYR A 127 6.42 -14.20 11.07
C TYR A 127 5.05 -14.86 10.99
N HIS A 128 4.01 -14.04 11.01
CA HIS A 128 2.64 -14.47 10.73
C HIS A 128 1.90 -13.42 9.92
N PHE A 129 0.79 -13.84 9.31
CA PHE A 129 -0.08 -12.94 8.56
C PHE A 129 -1.17 -12.38 9.47
N GLN A 130 -1.45 -11.09 9.33
CA GLN A 130 -2.53 -10.40 10.02
C GLN A 130 -3.47 -9.80 8.98
N LEU A 131 -4.75 -10.15 9.03
CA LEU A 131 -5.79 -9.49 8.24
C LEU A 131 -6.34 -8.31 9.05
N SER A 132 -5.95 -7.10 8.65
CA SER A 132 -6.36 -5.86 9.29
C SER A 132 -7.66 -5.33 8.70
N LEU A 133 -8.67 -5.22 9.56
CA LEU A 133 -10.05 -4.83 9.26
C LEU A 133 -10.30 -3.38 9.66
N TRP A 134 -11.31 -2.75 9.05
CA TRP A 134 -11.76 -1.44 9.53
C TRP A 134 -12.47 -1.55 10.89
N ASP A 135 -12.59 -0.42 11.57
CA ASP A 135 -13.30 -0.32 12.85
C ASP A 135 -14.62 0.44 12.65
N PRO A 136 -15.77 -0.26 12.68
CA PRO A 136 -17.09 0.36 12.57
C PRO A 136 -17.40 1.38 13.69
N GLU A 137 -16.72 1.29 14.84
CA GLU A 137 -16.90 2.21 15.97
C GLU A 137 -16.08 3.51 15.80
N ALA A 138 -15.17 3.55 14.82
CA ALA A 138 -14.35 4.71 14.48
C ALA A 138 -14.44 5.08 12.98
N PRO A 139 -15.65 5.32 12.44
CA PRO A 139 -15.87 5.48 11.00
C PRO A 139 -15.12 6.67 10.39
N ASP A 140 -14.89 7.74 11.17
CA ASP A 140 -14.18 8.96 10.71
C ASP A 140 -12.73 8.71 10.27
N LYS A 141 -12.12 7.58 10.69
CA LYS A 141 -10.77 7.17 10.28
C LYS A 141 -10.74 6.60 8.85
N TYR A 142 -11.89 6.18 8.33
CA TYR A 142 -12.00 5.42 7.09
C TYR A 142 -12.85 6.15 6.06
N ILE A 143 -12.81 5.66 4.82
CA ILE A 143 -13.73 6.09 3.78
C ILE A 143 -15.12 5.51 4.06
N ASP A 144 -16.14 6.36 3.98
CA ASP A 144 -17.56 6.03 4.23
C ASP A 144 -18.17 5.19 3.09
N GLN A 145 -17.76 3.92 3.03
CA GLN A 145 -18.25 2.92 2.07
C GLN A 145 -18.39 1.54 2.75
N PRO A 146 -19.28 1.37 3.75
CA PRO A 146 -19.41 0.15 4.55
C PRO A 146 -19.62 -1.14 3.72
N GLU A 147 -20.36 -1.05 2.62
CA GLU A 147 -20.61 -2.19 1.74
C GLU A 147 -19.33 -2.67 1.05
N ASN A 148 -18.49 -1.73 0.58
CA ASN A 148 -17.22 -2.05 -0.05
C ASN A 148 -16.25 -2.64 0.97
N TRP A 149 -16.25 -2.17 2.22
CA TRP A 149 -15.47 -2.76 3.31
C TRP A 149 -15.84 -4.23 3.53
N ALA A 150 -17.12 -4.52 3.78
CA ALA A 150 -17.58 -5.88 4.02
C ALA A 150 -17.28 -6.82 2.83
N ALA A 151 -17.48 -6.35 1.60
CA ALA A 151 -17.17 -7.13 0.40
C ALA A 151 -15.67 -7.43 0.28
N THR A 152 -14.83 -6.40 0.48
CA THR A 152 -13.37 -6.51 0.32
C THR A 152 -12.74 -7.39 1.40
N GLU A 153 -13.17 -7.24 2.65
CA GLU A 153 -12.70 -8.07 3.77
C GLU A 153 -13.04 -9.54 3.55
N ASN A 154 -14.27 -9.85 3.14
CA ASN A 154 -14.67 -11.21 2.84
C ASN A 154 -13.91 -11.79 1.65
N HIS A 155 -13.58 -10.97 0.65
CA HIS A 155 -12.75 -11.40 -0.47
C HIS A 155 -11.33 -11.75 -0.02
N LEU A 156 -10.70 -10.93 0.84
CA LEU A 156 -9.39 -11.22 1.40
C LEU A 156 -9.38 -12.49 2.25
N ARG A 157 -10.42 -12.72 3.08
CA ARG A 157 -10.59 -13.99 3.82
C ARG A 157 -10.57 -15.20 2.89
N GLN A 158 -11.39 -15.18 1.84
CA GLN A 158 -11.47 -16.27 0.86
C GLN A 158 -10.13 -16.54 0.17
N ILE A 159 -9.38 -15.50 -0.16
CA ILE A 159 -8.04 -15.63 -0.75
C ILE A 159 -7.09 -16.31 0.24
N LEU A 160 -7.02 -15.83 1.47
CA LEU A 160 -6.14 -16.38 2.51
C LEU A 160 -6.48 -17.83 2.86
N ASP A 161 -7.77 -18.12 3.04
CA ASP A 161 -8.29 -19.46 3.30
C ASP A 161 -7.97 -20.41 2.13
N GLY A 162 -8.17 -19.94 0.90
CA GLY A 162 -7.86 -20.71 -0.32
C GLY A 162 -6.37 -21.00 -0.51
N LEU A 163 -5.49 -20.17 0.05
CA LEU A 163 -4.04 -20.39 0.07
C LEU A 163 -3.59 -21.28 1.24
N GLY A 164 -4.46 -21.57 2.20
CA GLY A 164 -4.11 -22.31 3.42
C GLY A 164 -3.11 -21.55 4.29
N VAL A 165 -3.06 -20.23 4.19
CA VAL A 165 -2.16 -19.38 4.97
C VAL A 165 -2.82 -19.07 6.31
N PRO A 166 -2.24 -19.41 7.47
CA PRO A 166 -2.79 -19.03 8.75
C PRO A 166 -2.66 -17.51 8.96
N TYR A 167 -3.74 -16.88 9.42
CA TYR A 167 -3.76 -15.45 9.74
C TYR A 167 -4.55 -15.15 11.00
N VAL A 168 -4.30 -13.96 11.56
CA VAL A 168 -5.05 -13.39 12.69
C VAL A 168 -5.83 -12.17 12.20
N GLU A 169 -7.11 -12.06 12.54
CA GLU A 169 -7.89 -10.86 12.23
C GLU A 169 -7.67 -9.78 13.31
N THR A 170 -7.52 -8.53 12.90
CA THR A 170 -7.34 -7.41 13.83
C THR A 170 -8.15 -6.19 13.38
N VAL A 171 -9.12 -5.81 14.20
CA VAL A 171 -10.01 -4.65 13.97
C VAL A 171 -9.28 -3.36 14.28
N GLY A 172 -9.47 -2.33 13.45
CA GLY A 172 -8.92 -0.99 13.69
C GLY A 172 -7.56 -0.72 13.05
N GLU A 173 -6.96 -1.73 12.44
CA GLU A 173 -5.62 -1.65 11.89
C GLU A 173 -5.60 -1.47 10.36
N ALA A 174 -6.74 -1.44 9.67
CA ALA A 174 -6.80 -1.22 8.22
C ALA A 174 -6.26 0.16 7.79
N ALA A 175 -5.92 0.30 6.51
CA ALA A 175 -5.64 1.61 5.92
C ALA A 175 -6.95 2.41 5.77
N PHE A 176 -6.89 3.73 5.64
CA PHE A 176 -8.13 4.53 5.52
C PHE A 176 -8.97 4.18 4.27
N TYR A 177 -8.34 3.57 3.25
CA TYR A 177 -8.93 3.29 1.92
C TYR A 177 -9.20 1.81 1.63
N GLY A 178 -8.95 0.92 2.59
CA GLY A 178 -9.24 -0.50 2.41
C GLY A 178 -8.51 -1.43 3.38
N PRO A 179 -8.92 -2.71 3.45
CA PRO A 179 -8.30 -3.70 4.31
C PRO A 179 -6.93 -4.10 3.77
N LYS A 180 -6.11 -4.65 4.66
CA LYS A 180 -4.76 -5.08 4.32
C LYS A 180 -4.37 -6.37 5.01
N VAL A 181 -3.46 -7.09 4.36
CA VAL A 181 -2.74 -8.21 4.96
C VAL A 181 -1.35 -7.71 5.32
N ASP A 182 -1.13 -7.57 6.61
CA ASP A 182 0.17 -7.24 7.17
C ASP A 182 0.94 -8.53 7.49
N ILE A 183 2.25 -8.48 7.27
CA ILE A 183 3.16 -9.55 7.66
C ILE A 183 3.90 -9.07 8.89
N GLN A 184 3.45 -9.58 10.03
CA GLN A 184 4.01 -9.27 11.34
C GLN A 184 5.23 -10.13 11.58
N PHE A 185 6.34 -9.49 11.94
CA PHE A 185 7.60 -10.14 12.25
C PHE A 185 7.97 -9.89 13.71
N THR A 186 8.34 -10.95 14.42
CA THR A 186 8.79 -10.84 15.81
C THR A 186 10.32 -10.74 15.85
N THR A 187 10.80 -9.57 16.27
CA THR A 187 12.22 -9.24 16.48
C THR A 187 12.85 -10.12 17.57
N LEU A 188 14.19 -10.15 17.65
CA LEU A 188 14.92 -10.91 18.68
C LEU A 188 14.63 -10.37 20.09
N LEU A 189 14.28 -9.09 20.20
CA LEU A 189 13.84 -8.46 21.44
C LEU A 189 12.39 -8.79 21.83
N GLY A 190 11.71 -9.66 21.07
CA GLY A 190 10.33 -10.08 21.32
C GLY A 190 9.28 -9.02 20.97
N ARG A 191 9.66 -7.97 20.23
CA ARG A 191 8.71 -6.96 19.73
C ARG A 191 8.19 -7.37 18.38
N GLU A 192 6.90 -7.20 18.18
CA GLU A 192 6.24 -7.45 16.91
C GLU A 192 6.16 -6.16 16.08
N GLU A 193 6.55 -6.25 14.82
CA GLU A 193 6.57 -5.11 13.90
C GLU A 193 6.04 -5.53 12.53
N SER A 194 5.23 -4.67 11.91
CA SER A 194 4.75 -4.90 10.55
C SER A 194 5.88 -4.64 9.56
N MET A 195 6.37 -5.73 8.97
CA MET A 195 7.48 -5.70 8.04
C MET A 195 7.00 -5.42 6.63
N SER A 196 5.99 -6.15 6.17
CA SER A 196 5.46 -6.01 4.81
C SER A 196 3.95 -5.90 4.84
N THR A 197 3.37 -5.30 3.81
CA THR A 197 1.92 -5.11 3.72
C THR A 197 1.45 -5.26 2.28
N ILE A 198 0.29 -5.88 2.12
CA ILE A 198 -0.44 -6.00 0.86
C ILE A 198 -1.84 -5.45 1.12
N GLN A 199 -2.19 -4.36 0.45
CA GLN A 199 -3.40 -3.59 0.73
C GLN A 199 -4.27 -3.54 -0.52
N LEU A 200 -5.59 -3.68 -0.35
CA LEU A 200 -6.54 -3.60 -1.45
C LEU A 200 -7.28 -2.26 -1.37
N ASP A 201 -7.00 -1.37 -2.31
CA ASP A 201 -7.60 -0.04 -2.42
C ASP A 201 -8.73 -0.06 -3.46
N PHE A 202 -9.95 0.13 -2.96
CA PHE A 202 -11.15 0.26 -3.77
C PHE A 202 -11.56 1.72 -4.03
N ALA A 203 -10.93 2.69 -3.37
CA ALA A 203 -11.27 4.11 -3.45
C ALA A 203 -10.46 4.89 -4.49
N ALA A 204 -9.25 4.43 -4.82
CA ALA A 204 -8.41 5.04 -5.85
C ALA A 204 -9.12 5.18 -7.21
N LYS A 205 -10.03 4.24 -7.54
CA LYS A 205 -10.77 4.25 -8.80
C LYS A 205 -11.61 5.51 -8.98
N GLU A 206 -12.32 5.91 -7.93
CA GLU A 206 -13.19 7.10 -7.93
C GLU A 206 -12.34 8.37 -7.87
N ARG A 207 -11.38 8.42 -6.93
CA ARG A 207 -10.54 9.60 -6.67
C ARG A 207 -9.70 10.04 -7.86
N PHE A 208 -9.19 9.08 -8.63
CA PHE A 208 -8.35 9.35 -9.81
C PHE A 208 -9.06 9.13 -11.14
N THR A 209 -10.33 8.73 -11.12
CA THR A 209 -11.11 8.37 -12.32
C THR A 209 -10.37 7.32 -13.15
N LEU A 210 -9.93 6.25 -12.48
CA LEU A 210 -9.19 5.17 -13.13
C LEU A 210 -10.15 4.34 -13.97
N THR A 211 -9.83 4.15 -15.25
CA THR A 211 -10.67 3.37 -16.17
C THR A 211 -9.85 2.45 -17.07
N TYR A 212 -10.52 1.48 -17.65
CA TYR A 212 -10.04 0.66 -18.76
C TYR A 212 -11.18 0.40 -19.76
N LYS A 213 -10.87 -0.04 -20.97
CA LYS A 213 -11.85 -0.51 -21.95
C LYS A 213 -12.13 -1.99 -21.77
N ASP A 214 -13.39 -2.35 -21.53
CA ASP A 214 -13.81 -3.74 -21.41
C ASP A 214 -13.85 -4.48 -22.76
N GLU A 215 -14.32 -5.73 -22.77
CA GLU A 215 -14.40 -6.56 -23.97
C GLU A 215 -15.39 -6.01 -25.01
N THR A 216 -16.38 -5.24 -24.58
CA THR A 216 -17.37 -4.58 -25.45
C THR A 216 -16.84 -3.27 -26.04
N GLY A 217 -15.70 -2.78 -25.52
CA GLY A 217 -15.09 -1.51 -25.90
C GLY A 217 -15.62 -0.30 -25.11
N ALA A 218 -16.52 -0.52 -24.15
CA ALA A 218 -17.01 0.51 -23.24
C ALA A 218 -15.96 0.85 -22.17
N GLU A 219 -15.99 2.08 -21.67
CA GLU A 219 -15.14 2.48 -20.54
C GLU A 219 -15.73 1.91 -19.24
N ASN A 220 -14.90 1.18 -18.50
CA ASN A 220 -15.22 0.55 -17.23
C ASN A 220 -14.34 1.17 -16.13
N GLY A 221 -14.97 1.62 -15.04
CA GLY A 221 -14.32 2.27 -13.89
C GLY A 221 -14.01 1.33 -12.72
N GLU A 222 -14.34 0.05 -12.81
CA GLU A 222 -14.11 -0.97 -11.76
C GLU A 222 -12.65 -1.45 -11.77
N VAL A 223 -11.72 -0.51 -11.58
CA VAL A 223 -10.29 -0.77 -11.42
C VAL A 223 -9.97 -0.96 -9.94
N PHE A 224 -9.42 -2.10 -9.59
CA PHE A 224 -8.93 -2.37 -8.24
C PHE A 224 -7.43 -2.12 -8.18
N VAL A 225 -6.95 -1.56 -7.07
CA VAL A 225 -5.52 -1.30 -6.87
C VAL A 225 -4.99 -2.11 -5.71
N ILE A 226 -3.99 -2.95 -5.95
CA ILE A 226 -3.24 -3.63 -4.89
C ILE A 226 -1.95 -2.87 -4.64
N HIS A 227 -1.78 -2.38 -3.42
CA HIS A 227 -0.55 -1.74 -2.94
C HIS A 227 0.30 -2.79 -2.27
N ARG A 228 1.59 -2.88 -2.63
CA ARG A 228 2.46 -3.89 -2.06
C ARG A 228 3.89 -3.40 -1.88
N ALA A 229 4.46 -3.70 -0.72
CA ALA A 229 5.88 -3.49 -0.40
C ALA A 229 6.42 -4.74 0.32
N PRO A 230 6.86 -5.78 -0.42
CA PRO A 230 7.09 -7.12 0.12
C PRO A 230 8.38 -7.24 0.96
N LEU A 231 9.23 -6.22 0.93
CA LEU A 231 10.48 -6.15 1.69
C LEU A 231 10.52 -4.88 2.55
N SER A 232 9.37 -4.36 2.95
CA SER A 232 9.30 -3.10 3.71
C SER A 232 9.95 -1.90 3.01
N THR A 233 10.33 -0.91 3.82
CA THR A 233 11.32 0.12 3.48
C THR A 233 12.72 -0.48 3.61
N HIS A 234 13.65 -0.01 2.79
CA HIS A 234 15.02 -0.50 2.76
C HIS A 234 15.71 -0.37 4.11
N GLU A 235 15.53 0.80 4.75
CA GLU A 235 16.12 1.10 6.04
C GLU A 235 15.64 0.08 7.09
N ARG A 236 14.32 -0.13 7.17
CA ARG A 236 13.73 -1.07 8.11
C ARG A 236 14.13 -2.51 7.81
N PHE A 237 14.14 -2.89 6.54
CA PHE A 237 14.53 -4.23 6.11
C PHE A 237 15.99 -4.56 6.45
N VAL A 238 16.91 -3.61 6.23
CA VAL A 238 18.32 -3.75 6.62
C VAL A 238 18.45 -3.81 8.14
N ALA A 239 17.64 -3.07 8.90
CA ALA A 239 17.60 -3.18 10.35
C ALA A 239 17.24 -4.61 10.80
N PHE A 240 16.17 -5.19 10.23
CA PHE A 240 15.75 -6.56 10.54
C PHE A 240 16.79 -7.60 10.13
N LEU A 241 17.42 -7.47 8.95
CA LEU A 241 18.49 -8.37 8.53
C LEU A 241 19.70 -8.29 9.46
N THR A 242 20.08 -7.07 9.88
CA THR A 242 21.21 -6.87 10.79
C THR A 242 20.92 -7.51 12.15
N GLU A 243 19.71 -7.34 12.67
CA GLU A 243 19.31 -7.97 13.94
C GLU A 243 19.26 -9.50 13.83
N HIS A 244 18.67 -10.04 12.76
CA HIS A 244 18.46 -11.48 12.60
C HIS A 244 19.77 -12.27 12.44
N TRP A 245 20.80 -11.65 11.85
CA TRP A 245 22.10 -12.29 11.58
C TRP A 245 23.25 -11.81 12.48
N ALA A 246 22.96 -11.02 13.52
CA ALA A 246 23.93 -10.62 14.54
C ALA A 246 24.29 -11.79 15.48
#